data_AF-A0A2H3JQ54-F1
#
_entry.id   AF-A0A2H3JQ54-F1
#
_cell.length_a   1.000
_cell.length_b   1.000
_cell.length_c   1.000
_cell.angle_alpha   90.00
_cell.angle_beta   90.00
_cell.angle_gamma   90.00
#
_symmetry.space_group_name_H-M   'P 1'
#
loop_
_entity.id
_entity.type
_entity.pdbx_description
1 polymer ?
#
loop_
_entity_poly.entity_id
_entity_poly.type
_entity_poly.pdbx_seq_one_letter_code
_entity_poly.pdbx_strand_id
1 'polypeptide(L)'
;MARDQQCRMDARFSDWTERVPAPLLIPFYHSLVTRSHHLPFDHGALASAFDRLEKLHIRNLRVLERQAPPASRRWAPSPTLKALDFSGLNWPDEFRTLHPYGTLETSSGFETVLFLLNAVSCSDLNQLLHHAGKALRYFEIYPLKSLLGANPHNIQPLRIPDIDLSRNAGLQDLMIGIHGDMPAALLERGETYGVIQRMISSACPTVLEQIRITMDLNPSAASSLIMSHVLLALRRAVCPLDQPFTPEKYTSMKSVELWIYSADETSKR
;
A
#
# COMPACT_ATOMS: atom_id res chain seq x y z
N MET A 1 1.86 -33.42 40.70
CA MET A 1 0.71 -34.01 39.98
C MET A 1 0.78 -33.55 38.55
N ALA A 2 1.39 -34.37 37.69
CA ALA A 2 1.52 -34.12 36.26
C ALA A 2 0.36 -34.81 35.53
N ARG A 3 -0.21 -34.17 34.51
CA ARG A 3 -1.06 -34.81 33.51
C ARG A 3 -0.53 -34.44 32.14
N ASP A 4 0.30 -35.34 31.62
CA ASP A 4 0.43 -35.59 30.19
C ASP A 4 -0.90 -36.14 29.68
N GLN A 5 -1.36 -35.64 28.54
CA GLN A 5 -2.35 -36.31 27.72
C GLN A 5 -1.84 -36.38 26.29
N GLN A 6 -1.20 -37.51 26.02
CA GLN A 6 -0.87 -37.98 24.70
C GLN A 6 -1.96 -38.98 24.29
N CYS A 7 -2.73 -38.64 23.26
CA CYS A 7 -3.63 -39.59 22.61
C CYS A 7 -3.00 -40.03 21.29
N ARG A 8 -2.56 -41.30 21.30
CA ARG A 8 -2.16 -42.13 20.18
C ARG A 8 -3.42 -42.72 19.54
N MET A 9 -3.44 -42.84 18.21
CA MET A 9 -4.16 -43.92 17.55
C MET A 9 -3.37 -44.36 16.31
N ASP A 10 -2.91 -45.62 16.35
CA ASP A 10 -2.36 -46.40 15.25
C ASP A 10 -3.38 -47.48 14.85
N ALA A 11 -3.58 -47.68 13.54
CA ALA A 11 -3.89 -48.96 12.88
C ALA A 11 -3.87 -48.70 11.34
N ARG A 12 -2.81 -49.06 10.59
CA ARG A 12 -2.41 -50.39 10.02
C ARG A 12 -3.09 -50.77 8.68
N PHE A 13 -2.22 -50.94 7.67
CA PHE A 13 -2.29 -51.75 6.42
C PHE A 13 -3.40 -51.39 5.40
N SER A 14 -3.14 -51.21 4.10
CA SER A 14 -2.46 -52.14 3.19
C SER A 14 -2.03 -51.44 1.88
N ASP A 15 -0.98 -51.98 1.29
CA ASP A 15 -0.42 -51.70 -0.04
C ASP A 15 -1.36 -52.21 -1.16
N TRP A 16 -1.65 -51.41 -2.20
CA TRP A 16 -2.05 -51.87 -3.55
C TRP A 16 -1.74 -50.79 -4.60
N THR A 17 -1.18 -51.28 -5.71
CA THR A 17 -0.59 -50.63 -6.89
C THR A 17 -1.53 -49.86 -7.83
N GLU A 18 -0.95 -48.83 -8.48
CA GLU A 18 -1.22 -48.26 -9.82
C GLU A 18 -2.67 -48.17 -10.37
N ARG A 19 -3.14 -46.93 -10.58
CA ARG A 19 -3.63 -46.37 -11.87
C ARG A 19 -4.02 -44.89 -11.72
N VAL A 20 -3.71 -44.10 -12.76
CA VAL A 20 -3.88 -42.64 -12.92
C VAL A 20 -4.71 -42.42 -14.20
N PRO A 21 -5.38 -41.28 -14.50
CA PRO A 21 -6.15 -40.32 -13.68
C PRO A 21 -7.52 -39.91 -14.32
N ALA A 22 -8.34 -39.13 -13.59
CA ALA A 22 -9.00 -37.86 -14.00
C ALA A 22 -10.30 -37.61 -13.21
N PRO A 23 -10.85 -36.37 -13.16
CA PRO A 23 -10.25 -35.17 -12.58
C PRO A 23 -11.19 -34.58 -11.49
N LEU A 24 -10.64 -34.08 -10.39
CA LEU A 24 -11.42 -33.25 -9.46
C LEU A 24 -11.14 -31.78 -9.75
N LEU A 25 -12.13 -31.16 -10.41
CA LEU A 25 -12.33 -29.72 -10.51
C LEU A 25 -12.42 -29.12 -9.10
N ILE A 26 -11.59 -28.12 -8.82
CA ILE A 26 -11.79 -27.19 -7.70
C ILE A 26 -11.84 -25.77 -8.31
N PRO A 27 -12.86 -24.96 -7.98
CA PRO A 27 -13.03 -23.64 -8.56
C PRO A 27 -12.01 -22.66 -7.96
N PHE A 28 -11.23 -21.99 -8.81
CA PHE A 28 -10.26 -21.01 -8.35
C PHE A 28 -10.84 -19.61 -8.28
N TYR A 29 -11.06 -19.15 -7.04
CA TYR A 29 -10.70 -17.80 -6.64
C TYR A 29 -9.24 -17.86 -6.17
N HIS A 30 -8.28 -17.44 -7.00
CA HIS A 30 -6.88 -17.39 -6.59
C HIS A 30 -6.51 -15.98 -6.09
N SER A 31 -6.81 -15.73 -4.82
CA SER A 31 -6.03 -14.80 -4.02
C SER A 31 -4.83 -15.57 -3.46
N LEU A 32 -3.65 -15.37 -4.02
CA LEU A 32 -2.40 -15.90 -3.46
C LEU A 32 -2.00 -15.05 -2.25
N VAL A 33 -2.61 -15.34 -1.09
CA VAL A 33 -2.11 -14.84 0.21
C VAL A 33 -1.01 -15.77 0.68
N THR A 34 0.24 -15.48 0.33
CA THR A 34 1.38 -16.18 0.92
C THR A 34 1.64 -15.64 2.32
N ARG A 35 0.94 -16.19 3.33
CA ARG A 35 1.43 -16.14 4.70
C ARG A 35 2.59 -17.12 4.79
N SER A 36 3.79 -16.57 4.99
CA SER A 36 5.02 -17.33 5.17
C SER A 36 4.88 -18.34 6.32
N HIS A 37 4.69 -19.61 5.98
CA HIS A 37 5.19 -20.76 6.73
C HIS A 37 5.58 -21.85 5.72
N HIS A 38 6.75 -22.42 5.94
CA HIS A 38 7.51 -23.32 5.06
C HIS A 38 6.66 -24.38 4.35
N LEU A 39 6.65 -24.35 3.01
CA LEU A 39 6.25 -25.47 2.18
C LEU A 39 7.27 -25.65 1.05
N PRO A 40 7.71 -26.89 0.74
CA PRO A 40 8.52 -27.18 -0.43
C PRO A 40 7.60 -27.17 -1.66
N PHE A 41 7.68 -26.12 -2.47
CA PHE A 41 6.84 -26.00 -3.67
C PHE A 41 7.53 -26.63 -4.87
N ASP A 42 6.80 -27.49 -5.58
CA ASP A 42 7.22 -28.07 -6.86
C ASP A 42 7.21 -26.99 -7.96
N HIS A 43 8.37 -26.71 -8.53
CA HIS A 43 8.60 -25.56 -9.41
C HIS A 43 7.82 -25.62 -10.74
N GLY A 44 7.42 -26.82 -11.19
CA GLY A 44 6.72 -27.01 -12.46
C GLY A 44 5.26 -26.56 -12.45
N ALA A 45 4.54 -26.76 -11.34
CA ALA A 45 3.12 -26.39 -11.23
C ALA A 45 2.91 -24.87 -11.05
N LEU A 46 3.88 -24.19 -10.43
CA LEU A 46 3.85 -22.73 -10.26
C LEU A 46 3.94 -22.02 -11.61
N ALA A 47 4.86 -22.43 -12.49
CA ALA A 47 5.06 -21.82 -13.81
C ALA A 47 3.78 -21.85 -14.66
N SER A 48 3.08 -22.99 -14.72
CA SER A 48 1.80 -23.11 -15.45
C SER A 48 0.65 -22.31 -14.81
N ALA A 49 0.67 -22.10 -13.50
CA ALA A 49 -0.34 -21.29 -12.82
C ALA A 49 -0.17 -19.79 -13.10
N PHE A 50 1.05 -19.35 -13.45
CA PHE A 50 1.31 -17.96 -13.81
C PHE A 50 0.93 -17.61 -15.24
N ASP A 51 0.88 -18.56 -16.19
CA ASP A 51 0.61 -18.27 -17.61
C ASP A 51 -0.73 -17.56 -17.88
N ARG A 52 -1.70 -17.65 -16.95
CA ARG A 52 -3.00 -16.97 -17.03
C ARG A 52 -3.22 -15.92 -15.93
N LEU A 53 -2.19 -15.60 -15.15
CA LEU A 53 -2.30 -14.64 -14.07
C LEU A 53 -2.50 -13.24 -14.65
N GLU A 54 -3.63 -12.60 -14.34
CA GLU A 54 -3.92 -11.22 -14.76
C GLU A 54 -3.61 -10.19 -13.67
N LYS A 55 -3.74 -10.57 -12.40
CA LYS A 55 -3.52 -9.69 -11.25
C LYS A 55 -2.66 -10.41 -10.22
N LEU A 56 -1.61 -9.74 -9.76
CA LEU A 56 -0.73 -10.22 -8.70
C LEU A 56 -0.88 -9.30 -7.49
N HIS A 57 -1.10 -9.86 -6.31
CA HIS A 57 -1.16 -9.10 -5.07
C HIS A 57 0.00 -9.54 -4.17
N ILE A 58 0.87 -8.61 -3.82
CA ILE A 58 2.03 -8.85 -2.97
C ILE A 58 1.87 -8.06 -1.68
N ARG A 59 1.92 -8.78 -0.56
CA ARG A 59 1.82 -8.17 0.77
C ARG A 59 2.97 -8.64 1.64
N ASN A 60 3.56 -7.73 2.42
CA ASN A 60 4.56 -8.08 3.45
C ASN A 60 5.76 -8.85 2.90
N LEU A 61 6.17 -8.55 1.65
CA LEU A 61 7.24 -9.28 0.99
C LEU A 61 8.55 -9.04 1.73
N ARG A 62 9.03 -10.06 2.44
CA ARG A 62 10.36 -10.06 3.07
C ARG A 62 11.32 -10.83 2.17
N VAL A 63 12.31 -10.13 1.66
CA VAL A 63 13.38 -10.71 0.86
C VAL A 63 14.40 -11.28 1.84
N LEU A 64 14.35 -12.59 2.05
CA LEU A 64 15.22 -13.30 2.99
C LEU A 64 16.66 -13.42 2.45
N GLU A 65 16.84 -13.41 1.13
CA GLU A 65 18.13 -13.41 0.46
C GLU A 65 18.18 -12.25 -0.55
N ARG A 66 19.08 -11.27 -0.34
CA ARG A 66 19.25 -10.12 -1.25
C ARG A 66 19.87 -10.49 -2.61
N GLN A 67 20.16 -11.76 -2.84
CA GLN A 67 20.69 -12.23 -4.12
C GLN A 67 19.55 -12.58 -5.06
N ALA A 68 19.56 -11.98 -6.25
CA ALA A 68 18.63 -12.35 -7.31
C ALA A 68 18.80 -13.85 -7.63
N PRO A 69 17.71 -14.62 -7.79
CA PRO A 69 17.83 -16.02 -8.16
C PRO A 69 18.62 -16.17 -9.48
N PRO A 70 19.41 -17.24 -9.63
CA PRO A 70 20.17 -17.50 -10.85
C PRO A 70 19.23 -17.52 -12.07
N ALA A 71 19.73 -17.16 -13.24
CA ALA A 71 18.91 -16.97 -14.45
C ALA A 71 17.98 -18.16 -14.76
N SER A 72 18.42 -19.38 -14.46
CA SER A 72 17.66 -20.63 -14.61
C SER A 72 16.50 -20.82 -13.62
N ARG A 73 16.42 -20.01 -12.56
CA ARG A 73 15.37 -20.03 -11.52
C ARG A 73 14.55 -18.74 -11.49
N ARG A 74 14.75 -17.84 -12.47
CA ARG A 74 13.95 -16.62 -12.58
C ARG A 74 12.55 -16.98 -13.02
N TRP A 75 11.58 -16.35 -12.38
CA TRP A 75 10.18 -16.49 -12.75
C TRP A 75 10.01 -15.98 -14.18
N ALA A 76 9.44 -16.81 -15.07
CA ALA A 76 9.03 -16.34 -16.37
C ALA A 76 7.85 -15.37 -16.15
N PRO A 77 7.92 -14.11 -16.61
CA PRO A 77 6.83 -13.18 -16.47
C PRO A 77 5.60 -13.72 -17.21
N SER A 78 4.46 -13.71 -16.52
CA SER A 78 3.19 -14.06 -17.17
C SER A 78 2.88 -13.08 -18.31
N PRO A 79 2.59 -13.57 -19.53
CA PRO A 79 2.23 -12.70 -20.64
C PRO A 79 0.86 -12.03 -20.43
N THR A 80 0.02 -12.55 -19.53
CA THR A 80 -1.33 -12.04 -19.27
C THR A 80 -1.40 -11.06 -18.09
N LEU A 81 -0.28 -10.82 -17.38
CA LEU A 81 -0.28 -9.99 -16.18
C LEU A 81 -0.49 -8.51 -16.54
N LYS A 82 -1.61 -7.98 -16.04
CA LYS A 82 -2.08 -6.60 -16.29
C LYS A 82 -1.91 -5.71 -15.07
N ALA A 83 -2.00 -6.26 -13.86
CA ALA A 83 -1.92 -5.46 -12.65
C ALA A 83 -1.06 -6.10 -11.55
N LEU A 84 -0.36 -5.25 -10.80
CA LEU A 84 0.36 -5.59 -9.59
C LEU A 84 -0.10 -4.70 -8.45
N ASP A 85 -0.70 -5.30 -7.42
CA ASP A 85 -0.93 -4.64 -6.14
C ASP A 85 0.22 -4.95 -5.19
N PHE A 86 0.77 -3.93 -4.53
CA PHE A 86 1.82 -4.09 -3.55
C PHE A 86 1.50 -3.37 -2.24
N SER A 87 1.83 -4.03 -1.12
CA SER A 87 1.86 -3.39 0.20
C SER A 87 2.89 -4.03 1.10
N GLY A 88 3.47 -3.21 1.99
CA GLY A 88 4.43 -3.71 2.98
C GLY A 88 5.60 -4.49 2.36
N LEU A 89 6.21 -4.01 1.27
CA LEU A 89 7.45 -4.61 0.75
C LEU A 89 8.55 -4.56 1.83
N ASN A 90 9.75 -5.10 1.58
CA ASN A 90 10.83 -5.23 2.56
C ASN A 90 11.50 -3.90 2.93
N TRP A 91 10.67 -2.89 3.15
CA TRP A 91 10.89 -1.60 3.70
C TRP A 91 11.82 -1.63 4.90
N PRO A 92 12.87 -0.78 4.92
CA PRO A 92 13.45 -0.29 6.16
C PRO A 92 12.35 0.14 7.14
N ASP A 93 12.59 0.02 8.44
CA ASP A 93 11.55 0.21 9.46
C ASP A 93 10.86 1.58 9.38
N GLU A 94 11.57 2.60 8.86
CA GLU A 94 11.05 3.94 8.59
C GLU A 94 9.91 3.99 7.55
N PHE A 95 9.80 3.03 6.61
CA PHE A 95 8.70 2.99 5.63
C PHE A 95 7.55 2.10 6.07
N ARG A 96 7.80 1.18 7.01
CA ARG A 96 6.72 0.37 7.60
C ARG A 96 5.71 1.24 8.31
N THR A 97 6.13 2.36 8.89
CA THR A 97 5.23 3.29 9.57
C THR A 97 4.31 4.05 8.61
N LEU A 98 4.68 4.22 7.33
CA LEU A 98 3.86 4.94 6.35
C LEU A 98 2.78 4.07 5.70
N HIS A 99 2.92 2.74 5.78
CA HIS A 99 2.02 1.76 5.17
C HIS A 99 1.66 2.06 3.70
N PRO A 100 2.65 2.22 2.80
CA PRO A 100 2.36 2.47 1.40
C PRO A 100 1.67 1.25 0.77
N TYR A 101 0.64 1.54 -0.01
CA TYR A 101 -0.02 0.61 -0.92
C TYR A 101 -0.03 1.24 -2.31
N GLY A 102 0.16 0.44 -3.35
CA GLY A 102 -0.02 0.92 -4.71
C GLY A 102 -0.45 -0.18 -5.68
N THR A 103 -1.08 0.25 -6.76
CA THR A 103 -1.44 -0.59 -7.89
C THR A 103 -0.69 -0.12 -9.12
N LEU A 104 0.06 -1.02 -9.73
CA LEU A 104 0.66 -0.82 -11.04
C LEU A 104 -0.23 -1.44 -12.12
N GLU A 105 -0.47 -0.72 -13.20
CA GLU A 105 -0.93 -1.29 -14.45
C GLU A 105 0.25 -1.45 -15.39
N THR A 106 0.47 -2.68 -15.84
CA THR A 106 1.58 -3.02 -16.71
C THR A 106 1.08 -3.53 -18.05
N SER A 107 1.80 -3.17 -19.11
CA SER A 107 1.53 -3.68 -20.45
C SER A 107 2.14 -5.07 -20.67
N SER A 108 3.04 -5.49 -19.78
CA SER A 108 3.65 -6.82 -19.79
C SER A 108 4.07 -7.28 -18.40
N GLY A 109 4.09 -8.59 -18.19
CA GLY A 109 4.63 -9.16 -16.94
C GLY A 109 6.12 -8.85 -16.72
N PHE A 110 6.89 -8.50 -17.77
CA PHE A 110 8.29 -8.14 -17.63
C PHE A 110 8.48 -6.84 -16.84
N GLU A 111 7.62 -5.84 -17.07
CA GLU A 111 7.62 -4.58 -16.31
C GLU A 111 7.36 -4.83 -14.82
N THR A 112 6.46 -5.76 -14.49
CA THR A 112 6.20 -6.19 -13.11
C THR A 112 7.43 -6.83 -12.47
N VAL A 113 8.08 -7.78 -13.16
CA VAL A 113 9.29 -8.44 -12.62
C VAL A 113 10.41 -7.42 -12.42
N LEU A 114 10.61 -6.49 -13.35
CA LEU A 114 11.61 -5.44 -13.24
C LEU A 114 11.32 -4.51 -12.05
N PHE A 115 10.07 -4.10 -11.86
CA PHE A 115 9.68 -3.31 -10.69
C PHE A 115 10.01 -4.04 -9.39
N LEU A 116 9.67 -5.33 -9.28
CA LEU A 116 9.94 -6.12 -8.07
C LEU A 116 11.44 -6.27 -7.81
N LEU A 117 12.25 -6.51 -8.84
CA LEU A 117 13.71 -6.58 -8.72
C LEU A 117 14.33 -5.25 -8.27
N ASN A 118 13.77 -4.12 -8.70
CA ASN A 118 14.23 -2.81 -8.25
C ASN A 118 13.75 -2.51 -6.83
N ALA A 119 12.51 -2.89 -6.49
CA ALA A 119 11.90 -2.68 -5.18
C ALA A 119 12.71 -3.31 -4.04
N VAL A 120 13.35 -4.46 -4.27
CA VAL A 120 14.20 -5.11 -3.26
C VAL A 120 15.51 -4.36 -2.97
N SER A 121 15.91 -3.46 -3.87
CA SER A 121 17.14 -2.67 -3.77
C SER A 121 16.89 -1.22 -3.32
N CYS A 122 15.63 -0.80 -3.25
CA CYS A 122 15.27 0.57 -2.85
C CYS A 122 15.62 0.82 -1.38
N SER A 123 16.33 1.91 -1.12
CA SER A 123 16.57 2.38 0.25
C SER A 123 15.44 3.26 0.77
N ASP A 124 14.63 3.83 -0.14
CA ASP A 124 13.51 4.69 0.23
C ASP A 124 12.28 4.60 -0.69
N LEU A 125 11.18 5.18 -0.22
CA LEU A 125 9.89 5.20 -0.92
C LEU A 125 9.94 6.01 -2.22
N ASN A 126 10.71 7.10 -2.27
CA ASN A 126 10.81 7.90 -3.50
C ASN A 126 11.53 7.11 -4.60
N GLN A 127 12.53 6.30 -4.26
CA GLN A 127 13.15 5.37 -5.21
C GLN A 127 12.15 4.32 -5.72
N LEU A 128 11.32 3.76 -4.84
CA LEU A 128 10.27 2.83 -5.28
C LEU A 128 9.30 3.52 -6.25
N LEU A 129 8.78 4.68 -5.86
CA LEU A 129 7.83 5.44 -6.67
C LEU A 129 8.46 5.86 -8.01
N HIS A 130 9.75 6.18 -8.02
CA HIS A 130 10.51 6.40 -9.24
C HIS A 130 10.49 5.17 -10.16
N HIS A 131 10.74 3.97 -9.62
CA HIS A 131 10.68 2.73 -10.39
C HIS A 131 9.27 2.35 -10.84
N ALA A 132 8.24 2.69 -10.06
CA ALA A 132 6.85 2.51 -10.47
C ALA A 132 6.52 3.40 -11.69
N GLY A 133 7.05 4.63 -11.71
CA GLY A 133 6.92 5.56 -12.83
C GLY A 133 5.48 5.71 -13.31
N LYS A 134 5.28 5.69 -14.63
CA LYS A 134 3.96 5.80 -15.27
C LYS A 134 3.03 4.60 -15.07
N ALA A 135 3.54 3.48 -14.55
CA ALA A 135 2.73 2.29 -14.31
C ALA A 135 1.86 2.44 -13.06
N LEU A 136 2.25 3.30 -12.11
CA LEU A 136 1.47 3.57 -10.90
C LEU A 136 0.13 4.22 -11.26
N ARG A 137 -0.98 3.56 -10.91
CA ARG A 137 -2.35 4.05 -11.14
C ARG A 137 -3.04 4.49 -9.87
N TYR A 138 -2.89 3.70 -8.81
CA TYR A 138 -3.44 3.98 -7.49
C TYR A 138 -2.28 4.03 -6.50
N PHE A 139 -2.32 5.01 -5.60
CA PHE A 139 -1.39 5.10 -4.50
C PHE A 139 -2.10 5.51 -3.21
N GLU A 140 -1.81 4.78 -2.15
CA GLU A 140 -2.37 4.99 -0.82
C GLU A 140 -1.25 5.08 0.22
N ILE A 141 -1.34 6.05 1.11
CA ILE A 141 -0.33 6.27 2.13
C ILE A 141 -0.88 6.96 3.39
N TYR A 142 -0.24 6.66 4.52
CA TYR A 142 -0.57 7.16 5.85
C TYR A 142 0.59 8.03 6.37
N PRO A 143 0.78 9.25 5.84
CA PRO A 143 2.00 10.04 6.09
C PRO A 143 2.21 10.36 7.57
N LEU A 144 1.11 10.58 8.29
CA LEU A 144 1.14 11.00 9.70
C LEU A 144 1.32 9.84 10.68
N LYS A 145 1.27 8.60 10.20
CA LYS A 145 1.40 7.43 11.05
C LYS A 145 2.82 7.28 11.64
N SER A 146 3.81 7.89 11.00
CA SER A 146 5.17 8.07 11.56
C SER A 146 5.21 8.92 12.83
N LEU A 147 4.18 9.74 13.08
CA LEU A 147 4.09 10.62 14.24
C LEU A 147 3.44 9.95 15.46
N LEU A 148 2.98 8.71 15.34
CA LEU A 148 2.43 7.97 16.48
C LEU A 148 3.51 7.81 17.56
N GLY A 149 3.22 8.34 18.75
CA GLY A 149 4.18 8.37 19.88
C GLY A 149 5.13 9.56 19.88
N ALA A 150 5.05 10.47 18.91
CA ALA A 150 5.80 11.73 18.94
C ALA A 150 5.30 12.62 20.09
N ASN A 151 6.23 13.33 20.75
CA ASN A 151 5.86 14.29 21.79
C ASN A 151 5.10 15.48 21.16
N PRO A 152 3.81 15.67 21.51
CA PRO A 152 2.98 16.73 20.92
C PRO A 152 3.45 18.14 21.23
N HIS A 153 4.23 18.32 22.31
CA HIS A 153 4.78 19.60 22.73
C HIS A 153 6.19 19.85 22.21
N ASN A 154 6.73 18.95 21.39
CA ASN A 154 8.03 19.15 20.79
C ASN A 154 7.96 20.27 19.74
N ILE A 155 8.77 21.31 19.94
CA ILE A 155 8.90 22.46 19.03
C ILE A 155 9.73 22.15 17.77
N GLN A 156 10.41 20.98 17.73
CA GLN A 156 11.17 20.60 16.55
C GLN A 156 10.25 20.35 15.34
N PRO A 157 10.73 20.62 14.11
CA PRO A 157 10.00 20.30 12.90
C PRO A 157 9.62 18.83 12.83
N LEU A 158 8.40 18.54 12.37
CA LEU A 158 7.95 17.17 12.18
C LEU A 158 8.77 16.51 11.05
N ARG A 159 9.45 15.40 11.37
CA ARG A 159 10.19 14.60 10.38
C ARG A 159 9.23 13.66 9.66
N ILE A 160 8.37 14.23 8.84
CA ILE A 160 7.49 13.46 7.96
C ILE A 160 8.22 13.32 6.60
N PRO A 161 8.37 12.10 6.06
CA PRO A 161 8.99 11.90 4.76
C PRO A 161 8.24 12.67 3.66
N ASP A 162 8.98 13.47 2.89
CA ASP A 162 8.44 14.10 1.70
C ASP A 162 8.34 13.08 0.56
N ILE A 163 7.17 13.04 -0.05
CA ILE A 163 6.82 12.08 -1.09
C ILE A 163 6.64 12.83 -2.40
N ASP A 164 7.48 12.50 -3.38
CA ASP A 164 7.47 13.11 -4.69
C ASP A 164 6.79 12.18 -5.70
N LEU A 165 5.61 12.59 -6.17
CA LEU A 165 4.80 11.88 -7.17
C LEU A 165 5.02 12.42 -8.60
N SER A 166 6.00 13.32 -8.81
CA SER A 166 6.26 13.95 -10.13
C SER A 166 6.64 12.98 -11.22
N ARG A 167 7.18 11.80 -10.86
CA ARG A 167 7.54 10.73 -11.78
C ARG A 167 6.38 9.78 -12.08
N ASN A 168 5.29 9.87 -11.33
CA ASN A 168 4.12 9.00 -11.45
C ASN A 168 3.04 9.62 -12.32
N ALA A 169 3.41 9.96 -13.56
CA ALA A 169 2.50 10.58 -14.54
C ALA A 169 1.31 9.69 -14.94
N GLY A 170 1.26 8.43 -14.50
CA GLY A 170 0.12 7.54 -14.69
C GLY A 170 -0.87 7.52 -13.52
N LEU A 171 -0.56 8.20 -12.41
CA LEU A 171 -1.34 8.17 -11.19
C LEU A 171 -2.71 8.83 -11.40
N GLN A 172 -3.77 8.06 -11.24
CA GLN A 172 -5.16 8.49 -11.37
C GLN A 172 -5.79 8.70 -10.00
N ASP A 173 -5.50 7.80 -9.07
CA ASP A 173 -6.16 7.77 -7.76
C ASP A 173 -5.13 7.91 -6.64
N LEU A 174 -5.29 8.97 -5.84
CA LEU A 174 -4.47 9.22 -4.66
C LEU A 174 -5.32 9.15 -3.39
N MET A 175 -4.98 8.22 -2.50
CA MET A 175 -5.59 8.09 -1.18
C MET A 175 -4.60 8.47 -0.08
N ILE A 176 -5.02 9.37 0.81
CA ILE A 176 -4.23 9.84 1.94
C ILE A 176 -4.98 9.54 3.24
N GLY A 177 -4.36 8.73 4.09
CA GLY A 177 -4.89 8.34 5.39
C GLY A 177 -4.36 9.19 6.53
N ILE A 178 -5.26 9.72 7.35
CA ILE A 178 -5.00 10.36 8.64
C ILE A 178 -5.64 9.46 9.70
N HIS A 179 -4.86 8.54 10.26
CA HIS A 179 -5.38 7.52 11.19
C HIS A 179 -4.58 7.46 12.48
N GLY A 180 -5.27 7.05 13.54
CA GLY A 180 -4.69 6.58 14.80
C GLY A 180 -4.84 7.57 15.94
N ASP A 181 -4.16 7.26 17.03
CA ASP A 181 -4.23 7.98 18.30
C ASP A 181 -3.42 9.29 18.27
N MET A 182 -3.60 10.10 17.22
CA MET A 182 -2.90 11.36 17.05
C MET A 182 -3.36 12.39 18.10
N PRO A 183 -2.45 12.94 18.92
CA PRO A 183 -2.78 14.02 19.83
C PRO A 183 -3.30 15.26 19.08
N ALA A 184 -4.30 15.93 19.65
CA ALA A 184 -4.87 17.19 19.15
C ALA A 184 -3.80 18.19 18.70
N ALA A 185 -2.79 18.42 19.54
CA ALA A 185 -1.73 19.37 19.27
C ALA A 185 -0.89 19.05 18.01
N LEU A 186 -0.78 17.78 17.59
CA LEU A 186 -0.12 17.42 16.32
C LEU A 186 -1.01 17.68 15.10
N LEU A 187 -2.33 17.53 15.26
CA LEU A 187 -3.32 17.88 14.24
C LEU A 187 -3.45 19.39 14.06
N GLU A 188 -3.07 20.20 15.06
CA GLU A 188 -3.08 21.67 14.95
C GLU A 188 -1.81 22.25 14.31
N ARG A 189 -0.80 21.41 14.04
CA ARG A 189 0.44 21.86 13.38
C ARG A 189 0.24 21.98 11.88
N GLY A 190 0.43 23.19 11.34
CA GLY A 190 0.36 23.43 9.89
C GLY A 190 1.35 22.59 9.08
N GLU A 191 2.52 22.25 9.64
CA GLU A 191 3.53 21.38 9.02
C GLU A 191 2.96 20.02 8.59
N THR A 192 2.04 19.46 9.38
CA THR A 192 1.34 18.20 9.14
C THR A 192 0.66 18.18 7.76
N TYR A 193 0.05 19.30 7.39
CA TYR A 193 -0.70 19.44 6.15
C TYR A 193 0.16 19.94 4.98
N GLY A 194 1.32 20.55 5.26
CA GLY A 194 2.30 20.92 4.24
C GLY A 194 2.83 19.70 3.47
N VAL A 195 2.92 18.54 4.12
CA VAL A 195 3.30 17.28 3.46
C VAL A 195 2.20 16.81 2.50
N ILE A 196 0.94 16.85 2.95
CA ILE A 196 -0.22 16.50 2.12
C ILE A 196 -0.27 17.42 0.90
N GLN A 197 -0.10 18.73 1.11
CA GLN A 197 -0.06 19.71 0.04
C GLN A 197 1.05 19.43 -0.97
N ARG A 198 2.29 19.18 -0.51
CA ARG A 198 3.43 18.88 -1.39
C ARG A 198 3.22 17.60 -2.19
N MET A 199 2.68 16.56 -1.55
CA MET A 199 2.33 15.30 -2.22
C MET A 199 1.33 15.53 -3.35
N ILE A 200 0.19 16.19 -3.06
CA ILE A 200 -0.84 16.51 -4.05
C ILE A 200 -0.28 17.41 -5.17
N SER A 201 0.55 18.39 -4.81
CA SER A 201 1.14 19.34 -5.76
C SER A 201 2.17 18.71 -6.68
N SER A 202 2.84 17.64 -6.24
CA SER A 202 3.82 16.90 -7.04
C SER A 202 3.17 15.93 -8.04
N ALA A 203 1.92 15.52 -7.80
CA ALA A 203 1.20 14.63 -8.68
C ALA A 203 0.86 15.30 -10.02
N CYS A 204 0.83 14.52 -11.10
CA CYS A 204 0.53 15.02 -12.44
C CYS A 204 -0.94 15.47 -12.54
N PRO A 205 -1.22 16.78 -12.67
CA PRO A 205 -2.58 17.29 -12.51
C PRO A 205 -3.48 16.97 -13.71
N THR A 206 -2.90 16.69 -14.88
CA THR A 206 -3.64 16.32 -16.10
C THR A 206 -4.07 14.86 -16.12
N VAL A 207 -3.59 14.03 -15.20
CA VAL A 207 -3.92 12.59 -15.15
C VAL A 207 -4.64 12.21 -13.86
N LEU A 208 -4.36 12.93 -12.77
CA LEU A 208 -4.99 12.68 -11.48
C LEU A 208 -6.52 12.90 -11.58
N GLU A 209 -7.27 11.85 -11.31
CA GLU A 209 -8.73 11.80 -11.40
C GLU A 209 -9.40 11.92 -10.04
N GLN A 210 -8.80 11.34 -9.00
CA GLN A 210 -9.38 11.31 -7.66
C GLN A 210 -8.35 11.58 -6.58
N ILE A 211 -8.73 12.45 -5.64
CA ILE A 211 -8.05 12.60 -4.35
C ILE A 211 -9.04 12.20 -3.26
N ARG A 212 -8.68 11.19 -2.47
CA ARG A 212 -9.45 10.78 -1.29
C ARG A 212 -8.62 10.98 -0.04
N ILE A 213 -9.12 11.80 0.87
CA ILE A 213 -8.56 11.97 2.20
C ILE A 213 -9.46 11.25 3.19
N THR A 214 -8.91 10.28 3.90
CA THR A 214 -9.63 9.51 4.92
C THR A 214 -9.12 9.89 6.30
N MET A 215 -10.06 10.08 7.23
CA MET A 215 -9.78 10.50 8.59
C MET A 215 -10.46 9.55 9.57
N ASP A 216 -9.65 8.97 10.44
CA ASP A 216 -10.09 8.18 11.59
C ASP A 216 -9.33 8.68 12.82
N LEU A 217 -9.99 9.56 13.57
CA LEU A 217 -9.43 10.23 14.73
C LEU A 217 -10.07 9.70 16.00
N ASN A 218 -9.29 9.69 17.08
CA ASN A 218 -9.85 9.42 18.40
C ASN A 218 -10.90 10.45 18.80
N PRO A 219 -11.93 10.06 19.57
CA PRO A 219 -13.00 10.96 20.01
C PRO A 219 -12.49 12.23 20.71
N SER A 220 -11.41 12.12 21.49
CA SER A 220 -10.80 13.26 22.18
C SER A 220 -10.11 14.26 21.23
N ALA A 221 -9.63 13.80 20.08
CA ALA A 221 -9.05 14.61 19.01
C ALA A 221 -10.10 15.09 18.00
N ALA A 222 -11.32 14.54 18.04
CA ALA A 222 -12.43 14.86 17.16
C ALA A 222 -13.30 16.02 17.69
N SER A 223 -12.80 16.87 18.60
CA SER A 223 -13.57 18.03 19.07
C SER A 223 -13.86 19.01 17.94
N SER A 224 -14.96 19.77 18.03
CA SER A 224 -15.39 20.70 16.98
C SER A 224 -14.31 21.75 16.61
N LEU A 225 -13.56 22.24 17.60
CA LEU A 225 -12.47 23.20 17.38
C LEU A 225 -11.33 22.59 16.56
N ILE A 226 -10.88 21.40 16.94
CA ILE A 226 -9.79 20.69 16.26
C ILE A 226 -10.24 20.31 14.85
N MET A 227 -11.46 19.80 14.70
CA MET A 227 -12.00 19.45 13.40
C MET A 227 -12.11 20.66 12.48
N SER A 228 -12.56 21.82 12.98
CA SER A 228 -12.57 23.06 12.20
C SER A 228 -11.16 23.44 11.72
N HIS A 229 -10.16 23.33 12.60
CA HIS A 229 -8.76 23.55 12.23
C HIS A 229 -8.29 22.57 11.15
N VAL A 230 -8.52 21.28 11.33
CA VAL A 230 -8.12 20.22 10.40
C VAL A 230 -8.77 20.43 9.04
N LEU A 231 -10.07 20.71 9.01
CA LEU A 231 -10.80 20.98 7.77
C LEU A 231 -10.26 22.20 7.03
N LEU A 232 -9.96 23.29 7.76
CA LEU A 232 -9.36 24.48 7.17
C LEU A 232 -7.96 24.21 6.62
N ALA A 233 -7.14 23.45 7.35
CA ALA A 233 -5.80 23.10 6.94
C ALA A 233 -5.79 22.16 5.73
N LEU A 234 -6.68 21.16 5.70
CA LEU A 234 -6.87 20.28 4.55
C LEU A 234 -7.38 21.04 3.33
N ARG A 235 -8.35 21.96 3.52
CA ARG A 235 -8.81 22.84 2.45
C ARG A 235 -7.65 23.63 1.84
N ARG A 236 -6.74 24.16 2.67
CA ARG A 236 -5.54 24.88 2.20
C ARG A 236 -4.52 23.96 1.54
N ALA A 237 -4.38 22.73 2.01
CA ALA A 237 -3.46 21.76 1.44
C ALA A 237 -3.91 21.28 0.06
N VAL A 238 -5.22 21.09 -0.12
CA VAL A 238 -5.80 20.77 -1.43
C VAL A 238 -5.82 22.04 -2.30
N CYS A 239 -6.43 23.12 -1.83
CA CYS A 239 -6.59 24.37 -2.58
C CYS A 239 -5.78 25.51 -1.92
N PRO A 240 -4.46 25.60 -2.18
CA PRO A 240 -3.66 26.69 -1.63
C PRO A 240 -4.17 28.05 -2.11
N LEU A 241 -4.18 29.03 -1.21
CA LEU A 241 -4.71 30.37 -1.48
C LEU A 241 -3.95 31.09 -2.61
N ASP A 242 -2.65 30.78 -2.76
CA ASP A 242 -1.77 31.40 -3.76
C ASP A 242 -1.85 30.69 -5.14
N GLN A 243 -2.41 29.48 -5.18
CA GLN A 243 -2.66 28.69 -6.39
C GLN A 243 -3.94 27.88 -6.18
N PRO A 244 -5.13 28.52 -6.26
CA PRO A 244 -6.38 27.80 -6.14
C PRO A 244 -6.39 26.66 -7.17
N PHE A 245 -7.10 25.57 -6.86
CA PHE A 245 -7.44 24.56 -7.85
C PHE A 245 -8.18 25.27 -8.99
N THR A 246 -7.43 25.70 -10.01
CA THR A 246 -8.04 26.20 -11.23
C THR A 246 -8.49 24.94 -11.97
N PRO A 247 -9.74 24.88 -12.44
CA PRO A 247 -10.20 23.81 -13.32
C PRO A 247 -9.24 23.60 -14.52
N GLU A 248 -8.51 24.65 -14.87
CA GLU A 248 -7.46 24.69 -15.91
C GLU A 248 -6.24 23.82 -15.57
N LYS A 249 -5.86 23.68 -14.30
CA LYS A 249 -4.69 22.90 -13.88
C LYS A 249 -5.00 21.41 -13.82
N TYR A 250 -6.14 21.05 -13.23
CA TYR A 250 -6.53 19.66 -12.97
C TYR A 250 -7.62 19.18 -13.93
N THR A 251 -7.27 19.03 -15.20
CA THR A 251 -8.22 18.78 -16.30
C THR A 251 -8.94 17.44 -16.23
N SER A 252 -8.37 16.45 -15.54
CA SER A 252 -8.92 15.09 -15.42
C SER A 252 -9.57 14.82 -14.07
N MET A 253 -9.56 15.80 -13.15
CA MET A 253 -10.09 15.63 -11.80
C MET A 253 -11.60 15.43 -11.83
N LYS A 254 -12.05 14.29 -11.31
CA LYS A 254 -13.44 13.88 -11.18
C LYS A 254 -13.97 14.12 -9.78
N SER A 255 -13.17 13.81 -8.75
CA SER A 255 -13.60 14.02 -7.36
C SER A 255 -12.46 14.32 -6.40
N VAL A 256 -12.78 15.18 -5.43
CA VAL A 256 -11.98 15.37 -4.22
C VAL A 256 -12.89 15.04 -3.05
N GLU A 257 -12.54 13.99 -2.31
CA GLU A 257 -13.39 13.44 -1.26
C GLU A 257 -12.69 13.52 0.09
N LEU A 258 -13.45 13.93 1.11
CA LEU A 258 -13.05 13.84 2.50
C LEU A 258 -13.99 12.88 3.23
N TRP A 259 -13.45 11.81 3.79
CA TRP A 259 -14.20 10.79 4.51
C TRP A 259 -13.77 10.82 5.98
N ILE A 260 -14.73 11.01 6.88
CA ILE A 260 -14.49 11.05 8.33
C ILE A 260 -15.29 9.91 8.96
N TYR A 261 -14.60 8.89 9.49
CA TYR A 261 -15.24 7.67 9.96
C TYR A 261 -15.67 7.71 11.44
N SER A 262 -15.05 8.58 12.24
CA SER A 262 -15.17 8.59 13.71
C SER A 262 -15.47 9.98 14.27
N ALA A 263 -16.28 10.78 13.57
CA ALA A 263 -16.73 12.06 14.10
C ALA A 263 -17.80 11.85 15.19
N ASP A 264 -17.58 12.42 16.37
CA ASP A 264 -18.64 12.57 17.38
C ASP A 264 -19.85 13.27 16.74
N GLU A 265 -21.07 12.92 17.15
CA GLU A 265 -22.31 13.52 16.63
C GLU A 265 -22.30 15.05 16.74
N THR A 266 -21.63 15.57 17.77
CA THR A 266 -21.45 17.02 17.99
C THR A 266 -20.53 17.68 16.97
N SER A 267 -19.63 16.92 16.35
CA SER A 267 -18.62 17.37 15.38
C SER A 267 -19.06 17.21 13.92
N LYS A 268 -20.25 16.65 13.68
CA LYS A 268 -20.84 16.53 12.33
C LYS A 268 -21.41 17.86 11.81
N ARG A 269 -21.66 18.84 12.68
CA ARG A 269 -22.13 20.18 12.33
C ARG A 269 -20.98 21.09 11.98
#